data_AF-A0A350UAH0-F1
#
_entry.id   AF-A0A350UAH0-F1
#
_cell.length_a   1.000
_cell.length_b   1.000
_cell.length_c   1.000
_cell.angle_alpha   90.00
_cell.angle_beta   90.00
_cell.angle_gamma   90.00
#
_symmetry.space_group_name_H-M   'P 1'
#
loop_
_entity.id
_entity.type
_entity.pdbx_description
1 polymer ?
#
loop_
_entity_poly.entity_id
_entity_poly.type
_entity_poly.pdbx_seq_one_letter_code
_entity_poly.pdbx_strand_id
1 'polypeptide(L)'
;MFECCDLQDELQSLYTGGTVQHLYIGERIEDIETAKMLIQRVFAKYKMPYISATPTFSICKEHGYIAGEHFKCPTCGQDAEVWSRVVGYLRPVQNYNPGKQEEYMMRKKFVI
;
A
#
# COMPACT_ATOMS: atom_id res chain seq x y z
N MET A 1 7.37 -5.70 7.81
CA MET A 1 7.72 -4.40 7.20
C MET A 1 9.20 -4.12 7.35
N PHE A 2 9.74 -3.97 8.57
CA PHE A 2 11.17 -3.67 8.77
C PHE A 2 12.11 -4.72 8.17
N GLU A 3 11.74 -6.01 8.23
CA GLU A 3 12.47 -7.07 7.50
C GLU A 3 12.57 -6.78 5.99
N CYS A 4 11.49 -6.32 5.36
CA CYS A 4 11.51 -5.93 3.94
C CYS A 4 12.42 -4.71 3.74
N CYS A 5 12.40 -3.73 4.65
CA CYS A 5 13.32 -2.60 4.59
C CYS A 5 14.79 -3.04 4.73
N ASP A 6 15.10 -3.94 5.69
CA ASP A 6 16.45 -4.47 5.90
C ASP A 6 16.97 -5.18 4.63
N LEU A 7 16.12 -5.96 3.95
CA LEU A 7 16.48 -6.66 2.71
C LEU A 7 16.60 -5.73 1.50
N GLN A 8 15.88 -4.62 1.48
CA GLN A 8 15.78 -3.75 0.30
C GLN A 8 16.72 -2.54 0.37
N ASP A 9 17.17 -2.13 1.55
CA ASP A 9 17.93 -0.88 1.71
C ASP A 9 19.18 -0.81 0.82
N GLU A 10 20.06 -1.81 0.92
CA GLU A 10 21.29 -1.83 0.12
C GLU A 10 20.98 -1.82 -1.38
N LEU A 11 20.03 -2.67 -1.82
CA LEU A 11 19.67 -2.77 -3.22
C LEU A 11 19.10 -1.45 -3.75
N GLN A 12 18.10 -0.89 -3.07
CA GLN A 12 17.39 0.31 -3.49
C GLN A 12 18.32 1.53 -3.52
N SER A 13 19.29 1.62 -2.60
CA SER A 13 20.27 2.71 -2.55
C SER A 13 21.31 2.67 -3.67
N LEU A 14 21.53 1.54 -4.34
CA LEU A 14 22.45 1.45 -5.48
C LEU A 14 21.90 2.12 -6.74
N TYR A 15 20.57 2.27 -6.85
CA TYR A 15 19.92 2.80 -8.04
C TYR A 15 19.60 4.29 -7.88
N THR A 16 20.44 5.13 -8.49
CA THR A 16 20.31 6.60 -8.45
C THR A 16 19.32 7.16 -9.48
N GLY A 17 18.82 6.34 -10.40
CA GLY A 17 17.85 6.71 -11.44
C GLY A 17 16.39 6.83 -10.95
N GLY A 18 16.16 6.64 -9.65
CA GLY A 18 14.84 6.68 -9.04
C GLY A 18 14.29 5.28 -8.75
N THR A 19 14.11 4.99 -7.48
CA THR A 19 13.50 3.77 -6.98
C THR A 19 12.45 4.10 -5.94
N VAL A 20 11.55 3.15 -5.66
CA VAL A 20 10.53 3.31 -4.62
C VAL A 20 10.26 1.98 -3.94
N GLN A 21 10.30 1.99 -2.60
CA GLN A 21 9.83 0.87 -1.81
C GLN A 21 8.36 1.07 -1.44
N HIS A 22 7.48 0.22 -1.97
CA HIS A 22 6.08 0.19 -1.55
C HIS A 22 5.93 -0.58 -0.24
N LEU A 23 5.44 0.08 0.79
CA LEU A 23 5.03 -0.54 2.05
C LEU A 23 3.51 -0.74 1.99
N TYR A 24 3.06 -1.96 1.70
CA TYR A 24 1.63 -2.30 1.66
C TYR A 24 1.11 -2.50 3.08
N ILE A 25 0.38 -1.54 3.63
CA ILE A 25 0.12 -1.43 5.08
C ILE A 25 -1.28 -1.92 5.50
N GLY A 26 -1.93 -2.72 4.65
CA GLY A 26 -3.29 -3.20 4.91
C GLY A 26 -4.30 -2.09 4.65
N GLU A 27 -4.78 -1.43 5.70
CA GLU A 27 -5.73 -0.32 5.62
C GLU A 27 -5.08 1.03 5.98
N ARG A 28 -5.87 2.09 6.06
CA ARG A 28 -5.36 3.42 6.41
C ARG A 28 -4.80 3.42 7.84
N ILE A 29 -3.76 4.21 8.07
CA ILE A 29 -3.31 4.54 9.43
C ILE A 29 -4.26 5.60 9.98
N GLU A 30 -4.95 5.31 11.08
CA GLU A 30 -5.90 6.26 11.69
C GLU A 30 -5.19 7.32 12.53
N ASP A 31 -4.14 6.93 13.27
CA ASP A 31 -3.38 7.83 14.12
C ASP A 31 -2.24 8.52 13.36
N ILE A 32 -2.27 9.85 13.36
CA ILE A 32 -1.28 10.68 12.67
C ILE A 32 0.12 10.54 13.28
N GLU A 33 0.22 10.37 14.60
CA GLU A 33 1.52 10.22 15.26
C GLU A 33 2.15 8.87 14.90
N THR A 34 1.36 7.80 14.79
CA THR A 34 1.79 6.50 14.27
C THR A 34 2.36 6.63 12.85
N ALA A 35 1.66 7.33 11.95
CA ALA A 35 2.15 7.54 10.58
C ALA A 35 3.47 8.33 10.54
N LYS A 36 3.57 9.39 11.35
CA LYS A 36 4.76 10.23 11.48
C LYS A 36 5.94 9.44 12.05
N MET A 37 5.73 8.69 13.13
CA MET A 37 6.77 7.85 13.74
C MET A 37 7.25 6.78 12.78
N LEU A 38 6.36 6.18 12.00
CA LEU A 38 6.72 5.22 10.95
C LEU A 38 7.70 5.84 9.95
N ILE A 39 7.33 6.98 9.36
CA ILE A 39 8.17 7.68 8.37
C ILE A 39 9.52 8.03 8.97
N GLN A 40 9.53 8.63 10.17
CA GLN A 40 10.77 9.00 10.87
C GLN A 40 11.67 7.79 11.13
N ARG A 41 11.12 6.68 11.62
CA ARG A 41 11.90 5.46 11.91
C ARG A 41 12.52 4.87 10.66
N VAL A 42 11.79 4.84 9.55
CA VAL A 42 12.32 4.30 8.29
C VAL A 42 13.49 5.16 7.82
N PHE A 43 13.31 6.48 7.69
CA PHE A 43 14.38 7.36 7.19
C PHE A 43 15.52 7.60 8.17
N ALA A 44 15.33 7.36 9.47
CA ALA A 44 16.42 7.39 10.45
C ALA A 44 17.29 6.13 10.42
N LYS A 45 16.73 4.98 10.03
CA LYS A 45 17.42 3.68 10.04
C LYS A 45 18.00 3.28 8.68
N TYR A 46 17.34 3.69 7.58
CA TYR A 46 17.63 3.21 6.22
C TYR A 46 18.07 4.34 5.29
N LYS A 47 18.83 4.00 4.26
CA LYS A 47 19.36 4.91 3.23
C LYS A 47 18.48 5.00 1.98
N MET A 48 17.48 4.13 1.85
CA MET A 48 16.57 4.09 0.71
C MET A 48 15.94 5.48 0.47
N PRO A 49 15.97 5.99 -0.77
CA PRO A 49 15.65 7.40 -1.04
C PRO A 49 14.15 7.69 -1.01
N TYR A 50 13.31 6.67 -1.21
CA TYR A 50 11.88 6.87 -1.37
C TYR A 50 11.07 5.64 -0.93
N ILE A 51 10.10 5.88 -0.06
CA ILE A 51 9.09 4.92 0.35
C ILE A 51 7.69 5.44 0.01
N SER A 52 6.72 4.52 -0.07
CA SER A 52 5.31 4.88 -0.04
C SER A 52 4.55 4.01 0.94
N ALA A 53 3.78 4.63 1.82
CA ALA A 53 2.76 3.96 2.60
C ALA A 53 1.54 3.73 1.69
N THR A 54 1.22 2.46 1.41
CA THR A 54 0.17 2.07 0.48
C THR A 54 -0.93 1.31 1.23
N PRO A 55 -2.01 1.99 1.63
CA PRO A 55 -3.20 1.32 2.12
C PRO A 55 -4.02 0.74 0.96
N THR A 56 -4.71 -0.34 1.22
CA THR A 56 -5.86 -0.81 0.46
C THR A 56 -7.12 -0.19 1.05
N PHE A 57 -7.97 0.33 0.18
CA PHE A 57 -9.27 0.89 0.54
C PHE A 57 -10.28 0.54 -0.54
N SER A 58 -11.55 0.73 -0.25
CA SER A 58 -12.62 0.45 -1.20
C SER A 58 -13.50 1.67 -1.43
N ILE A 59 -14.13 1.76 -2.60
CA ILE A 59 -15.03 2.85 -2.96
C ILE A 59 -16.38 2.25 -3.36
N CYS A 60 -17.43 2.63 -2.63
CA CYS A 60 -18.80 2.43 -3.03
C CYS A 60 -19.30 3.67 -3.79
N LYS A 61 -20.07 3.49 -4.87
CA LYS A 61 -20.65 4.60 -5.63
C LYS A 61 -21.62 5.46 -4.81
N GLU A 62 -22.28 4.86 -3.81
CA GLU A 62 -23.26 5.54 -2.95
C GLU A 62 -22.65 6.04 -1.63
N HIS A 63 -21.87 5.19 -0.96
CA HIS A 63 -21.36 5.46 0.39
C HIS A 63 -19.91 6.00 0.42
N GLY A 64 -19.25 6.08 -0.73
CA GLY A 64 -17.90 6.64 -0.85
C GLY A 64 -16.81 5.73 -0.29
N TYR A 65 -15.84 6.34 0.40
CA TYR A 65 -14.64 5.68 0.91
C TYR A 65 -14.97 4.68 2.03
N ILE A 66 -14.40 3.49 1.93
CA ILE A 66 -14.46 2.41 2.91
C ILE A 66 -13.03 2.00 3.24
N ALA A 67 -12.67 1.97 4.52
CA ALA A 67 -11.37 1.49 4.96
C ALA A 67 -11.24 -0.01 4.68
N GLY A 68 -10.08 -0.44 4.17
CA GLY A 68 -9.82 -1.86 3.91
C GLY A 68 -10.38 -2.40 2.61
N GLU A 69 -10.33 -3.72 2.48
CA GLU A 69 -10.66 -4.45 1.26
C GLU A 69 -12.09 -5.01 1.31
N HIS A 70 -12.97 -4.39 0.54
CA HIS A 70 -14.38 -4.70 0.47
C HIS A 70 -14.84 -4.68 -0.99
N PHE A 71 -15.00 -5.86 -1.58
CA PHE A 71 -15.57 -6.00 -2.93
C PHE A 71 -17.09 -5.74 -2.96
N LYS A 72 -17.74 -5.78 -1.79
CA LYS A 72 -19.14 -5.41 -1.57
C LYS A 72 -19.19 -4.35 -0.48
N CYS A 73 -19.98 -3.30 -0.69
CA CYS A 73 -20.19 -2.25 0.30
C CYS A 73 -20.80 -2.85 1.58
N PRO A 74 -20.21 -2.63 2.76
CA PRO A 74 -20.76 -3.16 4.01
C PRO A 74 -22.09 -2.49 4.41
N THR A 75 -22.40 -1.32 3.86
CA THR A 75 -23.62 -0.56 4.17
C THR A 75 -24.81 -0.95 3.31
N CYS A 76 -24.63 -1.08 1.98
CA CYS A 76 -25.74 -1.38 1.05
C CYS A 76 -25.63 -2.70 0.27
N GLY A 77 -24.52 -3.44 0.42
CA GLY A 77 -24.31 -4.72 -0.26
C GLY A 77 -24.03 -4.65 -1.77
N GLN A 78 -24.01 -3.44 -2.35
CA GLN A 78 -23.66 -3.23 -3.77
C GLN A 78 -22.17 -3.47 -4.03
N ASP A 79 -21.78 -3.63 -5.30
CA ASP A 79 -20.38 -3.75 -5.68
C ASP A 79 -19.57 -2.50 -5.28
N ALA A 80 -18.37 -2.74 -4.78
CA ALA A 80 -17.39 -1.71 -4.45
C ALA A 80 -16.08 -1.97 -5.18
N GLU A 81 -15.43 -0.89 -5.59
CA GLU A 81 -14.11 -0.95 -6.23
C GLU A 81 -13.04 -1.05 -5.15
N VAL A 82 -12.11 -2.00 -5.27
CA VAL A 82 -11.01 -2.16 -4.32
C VAL A 82 -9.80 -1.45 -4.90
N TRP A 83 -9.29 -0.43 -4.23
CA TRP A 83 -8.19 0.40 -4.71
C TRP A 83 -6.90 0.09 -3.95
N SER A 84 -5.83 -0.07 -4.70
CA SER A 84 -4.46 -0.19 -4.18
C SER A 84 -3.46 0.33 -5.20
N ARG A 85 -2.17 0.43 -4.83
CA ARG A 85 -1.11 0.88 -5.74
C ARG A 85 -0.60 -0.30 -6.57
N VAL A 86 -0.64 -0.18 -7.90
CA VAL A 86 -0.17 -1.26 -8.79
C VAL A 86 1.36 -1.29 -8.81
N VAL A 87 1.97 -0.17 -9.21
CA VAL A 87 3.42 0.03 -9.38
C VAL A 87 3.89 1.45 -9.05
N GLY A 88 2.97 2.41 -8.92
CA GLY A 88 3.32 3.84 -8.82
C GLY A 88 2.11 4.75 -8.67
N TYR A 89 0.94 4.32 -9.16
CA TYR A 89 -0.33 5.02 -9.00
C TYR A 89 -1.42 4.07 -8.49
N LEU A 90 -2.48 4.66 -7.93
CA LEU A 90 -3.64 3.92 -7.41
C LEU A 90 -4.57 3.55 -8.57
N ARG A 91 -5.06 2.31 -8.57
CA ARG A 91 -6.12 1.83 -9.47
C ARG A 91 -7.00 0.79 -8.77
N PRO A 92 -8.23 0.59 -9.27
CA PRO A 92 -9.04 -0.56 -8.90
C PRO A 92 -8.30 -1.85 -9.23
N VAL A 93 -8.19 -2.78 -8.28
CA VAL A 93 -7.62 -4.12 -8.43
C VAL A 93 -8.36 -4.90 -9.52
N GLN A 94 -9.67 -4.68 -9.65
CA GLN A 94 -10.50 -5.22 -10.71
C GLN A 94 -9.99 -4.86 -12.12
N ASN A 95 -9.32 -3.72 -12.27
CA ASN A 95 -8.81 -3.23 -13.56
C ASN A 95 -7.34 -3.59 -13.80
N TYR A 96 -6.72 -4.36 -12.90
CA TYR A 96 -5.35 -4.82 -13.10
C TYR A 96 -5.32 -5.86 -14.22
N ASN A 97 -4.20 -5.96 -14.93
CA ASN A 97 -4.00 -7.10 -15.82
C ASN A 97 -3.89 -8.41 -15.00
N PRO A 98 -4.09 -9.59 -15.62
CA PRO A 98 -4.11 -10.86 -14.88
C PRO A 98 -2.87 -11.09 -14.01
N GLY A 99 -1.67 -10.79 -14.53
CA GLY A 99 -0.43 -10.96 -13.78
C GLY A 99 -0.34 -10.05 -12.55
N LYS A 100 -0.88 -8.82 -12.63
CA LYS A 100 -0.95 -7.90 -11.50
C LYS A 100 -2.03 -8.25 -10.50
N GLN A 101 -3.11 -8.91 -10.92
CA GLN A 101 -4.10 -9.48 -10.01
C GLN A 101 -3.48 -10.61 -9.19
N GLU A 102 -2.76 -11.54 -9.83
CA GLU A 102 -2.05 -12.61 -9.13
C GLU A 102 -0.98 -12.06 -8.18
N GLU A 103 -0.18 -11.10 -8.64
CA GLU A 103 0.80 -10.43 -7.79
C GLU A 103 0.13 -9.79 -6.57
N TYR A 104 -1.02 -9.10 -6.76
CA TYR A 104 -1.80 -8.54 -5.66
C TYR A 104 -2.25 -9.59 -4.64
N MET A 105 -2.77 -10.74 -5.10
CA MET A 105 -3.21 -11.83 -4.21
C MET A 105 -2.06 -12.45 -3.42
N MET A 106 -0.85 -12.46 -3.98
CA MET A 106 0.36 -12.94 -3.31
C MET A 106 1.01 -11.89 -2.40
N ARG A 107 0.58 -10.62 -2.42
CA ARG A 107 1.20 -9.56 -1.61
C ARG A 107 1.03 -9.83 -0.12
N LYS A 108 2.14 -9.73 0.61
CA LYS A 108 2.12 -9.64 2.07
C LYS A 108 1.78 -8.22 2.49
N LYS A 109 0.58 -8.03 3.06
CA LYS A 109 0.20 -6.80 3.74
C LYS A 109 0.93 -6.74 5.10
N PHE A 110 1.62 -5.65 5.36
CA PHE A 110 2.29 -5.39 6.62
C PHE A 110 1.30 -4.87 7.65
N VAL A 111 1.44 -5.37 8.88
CA VAL A 111 0.80 -4.79 10.06
C VAL A 111 1.73 -3.69 10.60
N ILE A 112 1.16 -2.52 10.87
CA ILE A 112 1.85 -1.39 11.50
C ILE A 112 1.64 -1.47 13.01
#